data_AF-A0A7Y6K134-F1
#
_entry.id   AF-A0A7Y6K134-F1
#
_cell.length_a   1.000
_cell.length_b   1.000
_cell.length_c   1.000
_cell.angle_alpha   90.00
_cell.angle_beta   90.00
_cell.angle_gamma   90.00
#
_symmetry.space_group_name_H-M   'P 1'
#
loop_
_entity.id
_entity.type
_entity.pdbx_description
1 polymer ?
#
loop_
_entity_poly.entity_id
_entity_poly.type
_entity_poly.pdbx_seq_one_letter_code
_entity_poly.pdbx_strand_id
1 'polypeptide(L)'
;MSLDFMALAQQCAPQIAPVTMAAIVRTESGFNPYAIGVVHGRLLRQPSNAAEAVAAARALETTGWNFSVGLAQVNRANWPDYGLTAENAFEPCRNLAAAAAILQDCFATARSRRVHADSDSQSDVQGALRASLSCYASGNFSTGYRTGYVQRVMDNAAGQLPLPPGVPAIIPIPVVPVDSATPVRPPLSPAVIRQLSRQDRNGETATSPVKDQRREPDGSAVVF
;
A
#
# COMPACT_ATOMS: atom_id res chain seq x y z
N MET A 1 2.41 8.87 -14.37
CA MET A 1 1.39 9.62 -13.59
C MET A 1 1.45 11.06 -14.06
N SER A 2 0.31 11.73 -14.25
CA SER A 2 0.29 13.16 -14.57
C SER A 2 0.54 14.00 -13.31
N LEU A 3 1.29 15.08 -13.44
CA LEU A 3 1.49 16.09 -12.37
C LEU A 3 0.15 16.66 -11.88
N ASP A 4 -0.83 16.71 -12.79
CA ASP A 4 -2.21 17.13 -12.60
C ASP A 4 -2.91 16.44 -11.41
N PHE A 5 -2.83 15.09 -11.30
CA PHE A 5 -3.47 14.39 -10.18
C PHE A 5 -2.84 14.74 -8.83
N MET A 6 -1.53 14.99 -8.78
CA MET A 6 -0.85 15.34 -7.52
C MET A 6 -1.31 16.70 -6.99
N ALA A 7 -1.54 17.67 -7.89
CA ALA A 7 -2.13 18.96 -7.54
C ALA A 7 -3.59 18.80 -7.07
N LEU A 8 -4.40 18.01 -7.78
CA LEU A 8 -5.78 17.70 -7.41
C LEU A 8 -5.88 17.05 -6.02
N ALA A 9 -5.04 16.06 -5.73
CA ALA A 9 -4.98 15.40 -4.43
C ALA A 9 -4.52 16.37 -3.32
N GLN A 10 -3.53 17.22 -3.59
CA GLN A 10 -3.08 18.25 -2.63
C GLN A 10 -4.15 19.30 -2.34
N GLN A 11 -4.99 19.65 -3.32
CA GLN A 11 -6.09 20.61 -3.16
C GLN A 11 -7.29 20.02 -2.42
N CYS A 12 -7.67 18.78 -2.75
CA CYS A 12 -8.97 18.21 -2.37
C CYS A 12 -8.88 17.08 -1.33
N ALA A 13 -7.67 16.62 -1.00
CA ALA A 13 -7.39 15.69 0.09
C ALA A 13 -6.12 16.10 0.89
N PRO A 14 -5.95 17.38 1.30
CA PRO A 14 -4.70 17.91 1.89
C PRO A 14 -4.23 17.18 3.17
N GLN A 15 -5.11 16.44 3.84
CA GLN A 15 -4.80 15.61 5.00
C GLN A 15 -3.98 14.34 4.68
N ILE A 16 -4.01 13.86 3.43
CA ILE A 16 -3.35 12.63 2.99
C ILE A 16 -2.21 13.01 2.05
N ALA A 17 -1.03 12.42 2.24
CA ALA A 17 0.09 12.62 1.32
C ALA A 17 -0.35 12.30 -0.13
N PRO A 18 -0.14 13.18 -1.12
CA PRO A 18 -0.66 12.99 -2.48
C PRO A 18 -0.25 11.65 -3.12
N VAL A 19 0.95 11.14 -2.84
CA VAL A 19 1.42 9.81 -3.28
C VAL A 19 0.53 8.68 -2.74
N THR A 20 0.15 8.74 -1.46
CA THR A 20 -0.75 7.76 -0.83
C THR A 20 -2.14 7.82 -1.46
N MET A 21 -2.68 9.02 -1.67
CA MET A 21 -3.99 9.18 -2.31
C MET A 21 -3.97 8.68 -3.76
N ALA A 22 -2.88 8.93 -4.50
CA ALA A 22 -2.70 8.44 -5.86
C ALA A 22 -2.50 6.92 -5.91
N ALA A 23 -1.86 6.32 -4.90
CA ALA A 23 -1.75 4.86 -4.79
C ALA A 23 -3.09 4.19 -4.48
N ILE A 24 -3.93 4.81 -3.65
CA ILE A 24 -5.31 4.37 -3.42
C ILE A 24 -6.12 4.49 -4.72
N VAL A 25 -6.19 5.67 -5.36
CA VAL A 25 -6.93 5.86 -6.63
C VAL A 25 -6.45 4.92 -7.75
N ARG A 26 -5.15 4.60 -7.81
CA ARG A 26 -4.61 3.59 -8.73
C ARG A 26 -5.18 2.20 -8.47
N THR A 27 -5.36 1.83 -7.19
CA THR A 27 -5.87 0.53 -6.75
C THR A 27 -7.41 0.46 -6.83
N GLU A 28 -8.09 1.59 -6.66
CA GLU A 28 -9.56 1.65 -6.61
C GLU A 28 -10.20 1.82 -8.00
N SER A 29 -9.61 2.59 -8.91
CA SER A 29 -10.25 2.91 -10.20
C SER A 29 -9.31 2.94 -11.40
N GLY A 30 -7.99 2.77 -11.19
CA GLY A 30 -7.00 3.04 -12.23
C GLY A 30 -7.04 4.49 -12.74
N PHE A 31 -7.49 5.44 -11.92
CA PHE A 31 -7.78 6.86 -12.27
C PHE A 31 -8.99 7.08 -13.18
N ASN A 32 -9.95 6.13 -13.25
CA ASN A 32 -11.23 6.37 -13.92
C ASN A 32 -12.20 7.15 -13.00
N PRO A 33 -12.54 8.42 -13.30
CA PRO A 33 -13.42 9.23 -12.44
C PRO A 33 -14.89 8.77 -12.48
N TYR A 34 -15.26 7.89 -13.41
CA TYR A 34 -16.62 7.37 -13.57
C TYR A 34 -16.75 5.88 -13.21
N ALA A 35 -15.73 5.30 -12.59
CA ALA A 35 -15.76 3.90 -12.16
C ALA A 35 -16.89 3.65 -11.15
N ILE A 36 -17.62 2.54 -11.33
CA ILE A 36 -18.64 2.03 -10.42
C ILE A 36 -18.36 0.56 -10.12
N GLY A 37 -18.05 0.26 -8.87
CA GLY A 37 -17.93 -1.10 -8.34
C GLY A 37 -19.22 -1.52 -7.62
N VAL A 38 -19.86 -2.61 -8.05
CA VAL A 38 -21.09 -3.14 -7.43
C VAL A 38 -20.77 -4.31 -6.50
N VAL A 39 -21.10 -4.21 -5.22
CA VAL A 39 -20.82 -5.27 -4.24
C VAL A 39 -21.60 -6.53 -4.62
N HIS A 40 -20.90 -7.67 -4.70
CA HIS A 40 -21.41 -8.94 -5.23
C HIS A 40 -21.96 -8.90 -6.68
N GLY A 41 -21.58 -7.89 -7.47
CA GLY A 41 -22.04 -7.73 -8.85
C GLY A 41 -21.01 -7.07 -9.76
N ARG A 42 -21.45 -6.69 -10.97
CA ARG A 42 -20.70 -5.80 -11.87
C ARG A 42 -21.64 -5.17 -12.89
N LEU A 43 -21.28 -4.00 -13.40
CA LEU A 43 -21.89 -3.46 -14.62
C LEU A 43 -21.41 -4.25 -15.85
N LEU A 44 -22.23 -4.28 -16.91
CA LEU A 44 -21.86 -4.88 -18.20
C LEU A 44 -20.67 -4.13 -18.86
N ARG A 45 -20.62 -2.81 -18.68
CA ARG A 45 -19.49 -1.93 -19.00
C ARG A 45 -19.45 -0.80 -17.99
N GLN A 46 -18.28 -0.16 -17.84
CA GLN A 46 -18.18 1.06 -17.06
C GLN A 46 -18.81 2.26 -17.80
N PRO A 47 -19.31 3.27 -17.08
CA PRO A 47 -19.73 4.54 -17.68
C PRO A 47 -18.58 5.24 -18.41
N SER A 48 -18.86 5.88 -19.53
CA SER A 48 -17.88 6.62 -20.33
C SER A 48 -17.91 8.14 -20.10
N ASN A 49 -18.91 8.64 -19.37
CA ASN A 49 -19.06 10.05 -19.03
C ASN A 49 -19.89 10.23 -17.74
N ALA A 50 -19.90 11.44 -17.19
CA ALA A 50 -20.62 11.76 -15.96
C ALA A 50 -22.13 11.48 -16.04
N ALA A 51 -22.81 11.76 -17.16
CA ALA A 51 -24.26 11.55 -17.28
C ALA A 51 -24.63 10.05 -17.23
N GLU A 52 -23.85 9.19 -17.90
CA GLU A 52 -23.98 7.73 -17.76
C GLU A 52 -23.70 7.27 -16.33
N ALA A 53 -22.72 7.86 -15.65
CA ALA A 53 -22.33 7.48 -14.30
C ALA A 53 -23.43 7.80 -13.26
N VAL A 54 -24.00 9.01 -13.33
CA VAL A 54 -25.15 9.44 -12.52
C VAL A 54 -26.37 8.55 -12.79
N ALA A 55 -26.66 8.26 -14.06
CA ALA A 55 -27.79 7.41 -14.43
C ALA A 55 -27.63 5.95 -13.92
N ALA A 56 -26.44 5.38 -14.06
CA ALA A 56 -26.11 4.05 -13.55
C ALA A 56 -26.17 3.99 -12.01
N ALA A 57 -25.61 4.99 -11.32
CA ALA A 57 -25.71 5.11 -9.86
C ALA A 57 -27.17 5.14 -9.40
N ARG A 58 -28.00 6.04 -9.95
CA ARG A 58 -29.44 6.11 -9.61
C ARG A 58 -30.17 4.79 -9.87
N ALA A 59 -29.87 4.08 -10.96
CA ALA A 59 -30.46 2.77 -11.24
C ALA A 59 -30.07 1.69 -10.21
N LEU A 60 -28.82 1.73 -9.72
CA LEU A 60 -28.36 0.85 -8.63
C LEU A 60 -29.00 1.24 -7.29
N GLU A 61 -29.22 2.53 -7.03
CA GLU A 61 -29.89 3.00 -5.81
C GLU A 61 -31.34 2.53 -5.73
N THR A 62 -32.13 2.71 -6.81
CA THR A 62 -33.55 2.33 -6.87
C THR A 62 -33.77 0.82 -6.82
N THR A 63 -32.79 0.03 -7.28
CA THR A 63 -32.80 -1.44 -7.21
C THR A 63 -32.11 -2.00 -5.96
N GLY A 64 -31.69 -1.12 -5.03
CA GLY A 64 -31.22 -1.51 -3.70
C GLY A 64 -29.80 -2.08 -3.62
N TRP A 65 -28.97 -1.93 -4.66
CA TRP A 65 -27.59 -2.41 -4.62
C TRP A 65 -26.73 -1.61 -3.64
N ASN A 66 -25.75 -2.30 -3.06
CA ASN A 66 -24.58 -1.67 -2.46
C ASN A 66 -23.49 -1.51 -3.53
N PHE A 67 -22.93 -0.31 -3.66
CA PHE A 67 -21.93 0.02 -4.68
C PHE A 67 -21.05 1.20 -4.26
N SER A 68 -19.91 1.32 -4.93
CA SER A 68 -18.89 2.34 -4.74
C SER A 68 -18.63 3.10 -6.04
N VAL A 69 -18.22 4.37 -5.94
CA VAL A 69 -18.09 5.25 -7.12
C VAL A 69 -16.84 6.13 -7.15
N GLY A 70 -16.45 6.51 -8.37
CA GLY A 70 -15.46 7.54 -8.65
C GLY A 70 -14.01 7.10 -8.44
N LEU A 71 -13.11 8.08 -8.48
CA LEU A 71 -11.65 7.89 -8.43
C LEU A 71 -11.20 7.00 -7.26
N ALA A 72 -11.79 7.19 -6.08
CA ALA A 72 -11.42 6.51 -4.85
C ALA A 72 -12.46 5.47 -4.39
N GLN A 73 -13.44 5.11 -5.23
CA GLN A 73 -14.49 4.12 -4.94
C GLN A 73 -15.19 4.36 -3.58
N VAL A 74 -15.71 5.58 -3.38
CA VAL A 74 -16.46 5.92 -2.17
C VAL A 74 -17.82 5.20 -2.18
N ASN A 75 -18.02 4.32 -1.20
CA ASN A 75 -19.23 3.50 -1.07
C ASN A 75 -20.47 4.34 -0.75
N ARG A 76 -21.63 3.98 -1.35
CA ARG A 76 -22.91 4.67 -1.16
C ARG A 76 -23.38 4.76 0.29
N ALA A 77 -23.02 3.78 1.13
CA ALA A 77 -23.40 3.77 2.54
C ALA A 77 -22.80 4.95 3.31
N ASN A 78 -21.65 5.46 2.87
CA ASN A 78 -20.96 6.61 3.48
C ASN A 78 -21.47 7.96 2.93
N TRP A 79 -22.27 7.97 1.86
CA TRP A 79 -22.66 9.21 1.20
C TRP A 79 -23.42 10.21 2.09
N PRO A 80 -24.35 9.80 2.98
CA PRO A 80 -25.03 10.73 3.89
C PRO A 80 -24.07 11.49 4.79
N ASP A 81 -23.06 10.81 5.33
CA ASP A 81 -22.11 11.37 6.30
C ASP A 81 -21.18 12.41 5.67
N TYR A 82 -20.85 12.26 4.38
CA TYR A 82 -19.98 13.17 3.62
C TYR A 82 -20.74 14.07 2.64
N GLY A 83 -22.08 14.15 2.74
CA GLY A 83 -22.91 15.01 1.89
C GLY A 83 -22.80 14.72 0.39
N LEU A 84 -22.56 13.46 0.02
CA LEU A 84 -22.51 13.00 -1.37
C LEU A 84 -23.89 12.57 -1.86
N THR A 85 -24.11 12.68 -3.17
CA THR A 85 -25.29 12.15 -3.86
C THR A 85 -24.89 11.58 -5.22
N ALA A 86 -25.79 10.84 -5.88
CA ALA A 86 -25.52 10.27 -7.21
C ALA A 86 -25.06 11.31 -8.24
N GLU A 87 -25.52 12.56 -8.11
CA GLU A 87 -25.19 13.70 -8.98
C GLU A 87 -23.77 14.23 -8.79
N ASN A 88 -23.20 14.09 -7.60
CA ASN A 88 -21.95 14.77 -7.21
C ASN A 88 -20.83 13.83 -6.72
N ALA A 89 -21.12 12.55 -6.44
CA ALA A 89 -20.14 11.59 -5.94
C ALA A 89 -19.06 11.22 -6.97
N PHE A 90 -19.27 11.53 -8.26
CA PHE A 90 -18.29 11.42 -9.34
C PHE A 90 -17.45 12.69 -9.54
N GLU A 91 -17.76 13.80 -8.86
CA GLU A 91 -16.94 15.01 -8.92
C GLU A 91 -15.59 14.72 -8.24
N PRO A 92 -14.44 14.90 -8.95
CA PRO A 92 -13.14 14.44 -8.45
C PRO A 92 -12.80 14.94 -7.04
N CYS A 93 -13.03 16.23 -6.76
CA CYS A 93 -12.68 16.80 -5.46
C CYS A 93 -13.59 16.34 -4.32
N ARG A 94 -14.91 16.23 -4.54
CA ARG A 94 -15.84 15.65 -3.55
C ARG A 94 -15.51 14.20 -3.24
N ASN A 95 -15.22 13.41 -4.27
CA ASN A 95 -14.86 12.00 -4.14
C ASN A 95 -13.55 11.82 -3.34
N LEU A 96 -12.51 12.60 -3.67
CA LEU A 96 -11.24 12.57 -2.94
C LEU A 96 -11.36 13.08 -1.51
N ALA A 97 -12.13 14.14 -1.25
CA ALA A 97 -12.34 14.67 0.10
C ALA A 97 -13.03 13.66 1.03
N ALA A 98 -14.09 13.00 0.54
CA ALA A 98 -14.78 11.94 1.29
C ALA A 98 -13.87 10.73 1.53
N ALA A 99 -13.14 10.27 0.52
CA ALA A 99 -12.16 9.19 0.66
C ALA A 99 -11.07 9.52 1.70
N ALA A 100 -10.57 10.74 1.68
CA ALA A 100 -9.55 11.21 2.62
C ALA A 100 -10.07 11.24 4.06
N ALA A 101 -11.32 11.68 4.27
CA ALA A 101 -11.97 11.63 5.58
C ALA A 101 -12.17 10.20 6.09
N ILE A 102 -12.72 9.30 5.26
CA ILE A 102 -12.87 7.86 5.60
C ILE A 102 -11.52 7.25 6.02
N LEU A 103 -10.45 7.55 5.29
CA LEU A 103 -9.11 7.05 5.61
C LEU A 103 -8.57 7.62 6.92
N GLN A 104 -8.83 8.90 7.22
CA GLN A 104 -8.49 9.51 8.52
C GLN A 104 -9.24 8.84 9.68
N ASP A 105 -10.55 8.61 9.54
CA ASP A 105 -11.39 7.99 10.57
C ASP A 105 -10.94 6.54 10.85
N CYS A 106 -10.66 5.79 9.79
CA CYS A 106 -10.03 4.48 9.86
C CYS A 106 -8.64 4.53 10.55
N PHE A 107 -7.83 5.55 10.30
CA PHE A 107 -6.49 5.71 10.91
C PHE A 107 -6.55 6.11 12.39
N ALA A 108 -7.41 7.05 12.75
CA ALA A 108 -7.67 7.43 14.13
C ALA A 108 -8.15 6.23 14.95
N THR A 109 -9.08 5.43 14.38
CA THR A 109 -9.58 4.19 14.98
C THR A 109 -8.51 3.10 15.07
N ALA A 110 -7.66 2.95 14.06
CA ALA A 110 -6.54 2.01 14.10
C ALA A 110 -5.52 2.37 15.19
N ARG A 111 -5.23 3.66 15.37
CA ARG A 111 -4.35 4.16 16.43
C ARG A 111 -4.96 3.96 17.82
N SER A 112 -6.21 4.36 18.06
CA SER A 112 -6.83 4.23 19.40
C SER A 112 -6.88 2.78 19.88
N ARG A 113 -7.13 1.82 18.98
CA ARG A 113 -7.07 0.38 19.27
C ARG A 113 -5.65 -0.14 19.60
N ARG A 114 -4.59 0.55 19.18
CA ARG A 114 -3.19 0.20 19.46
C ARG A 114 -2.58 0.91 20.67
N VAL A 115 -3.13 2.04 21.11
CA VAL A 115 -2.68 2.75 22.34
C VAL A 115 -2.79 1.87 23.61
N HIS A 116 -3.49 0.73 23.55
CA HIS A 116 -3.55 -0.29 24.60
C HIS A 116 -2.60 -1.48 24.42
N ALA A 117 -1.73 -1.46 23.41
CA ALA A 117 -0.62 -2.40 23.23
C ALA A 117 0.70 -1.67 23.53
N ASP A 118 1.60 -2.31 24.27
CA ASP A 118 2.90 -1.73 24.58
C ASP A 118 3.72 -1.46 23.30
N SER A 119 4.55 -0.40 23.37
CA SER A 119 5.79 -0.14 22.61
C SER A 119 5.82 0.94 21.50
N ASP A 120 7.05 1.45 21.34
CA ASP A 120 7.70 2.12 20.21
C ASP A 120 6.87 2.84 19.11
N SER A 121 6.96 4.17 19.11
CA SER A 121 6.01 5.06 18.42
C SER A 121 5.97 4.99 16.88
N GLN A 122 7.07 4.58 16.22
CA GLN A 122 7.15 4.62 14.75
C GLN A 122 6.64 3.34 14.09
N SER A 123 6.93 2.16 14.67
CA SER A 123 6.32 0.89 14.27
C SER A 123 4.79 0.95 14.36
N ASP A 124 4.29 1.64 15.37
CA ASP A 124 2.87 1.79 15.62
C ASP A 124 2.14 2.69 14.62
N VAL A 125 2.75 3.81 14.21
CA VAL A 125 2.21 4.66 13.14
C VAL A 125 2.11 3.88 11.82
N GLN A 126 3.14 3.12 11.46
CA GLN A 126 3.14 2.29 10.25
C GLN A 126 2.14 1.13 10.34
N GLY A 127 2.00 0.51 11.51
CA GLY A 127 1.00 -0.52 11.79
C GLY A 127 -0.44 0.01 11.70
N ALA A 128 -0.69 1.22 12.21
CA ALA A 128 -1.98 1.89 12.14
C ALA A 128 -2.32 2.32 10.69
N LEU A 129 -1.34 2.77 9.91
CA LEU A 129 -1.54 3.14 8.49
C LEU A 129 -1.94 1.92 7.64
N ARG A 130 -1.23 0.80 7.76
CA ARG A 130 -1.60 -0.43 7.03
C ARG A 130 -2.94 -0.99 7.48
N ALA A 131 -3.27 -0.86 8.77
CA ALA A 131 -4.57 -1.22 9.30
C ALA A 131 -5.69 -0.28 8.78
N SER A 132 -5.44 1.02 8.63
CA SER A 132 -6.41 1.96 8.07
C SER A 132 -6.68 1.71 6.60
N LEU A 133 -5.69 1.29 5.82
CA LEU A 133 -5.89 0.82 4.44
C LEU A 133 -6.80 -0.42 4.37
N SER A 134 -6.67 -1.37 5.31
CA SER A 134 -7.61 -2.50 5.39
C SER A 134 -9.03 -2.03 5.73
N CYS A 135 -9.15 -1.11 6.68
CA CYS A 135 -10.42 -0.52 7.10
C CYS A 135 -11.09 0.25 5.95
N TYR A 136 -10.32 1.01 5.17
CA TYR A 136 -10.81 1.74 4.00
C TYR A 136 -11.50 0.82 2.98
N ALA A 137 -10.84 -0.27 2.61
CA ALA A 137 -11.37 -1.23 1.63
C ALA A 137 -12.63 -1.98 2.14
N SER A 138 -12.65 -2.36 3.42
CA SER A 138 -13.53 -3.45 3.89
C SER A 138 -14.27 -3.18 5.21
N GLY A 139 -14.23 -1.95 5.72
CA GLY A 139 -14.78 -1.57 7.03
C GLY A 139 -14.09 -2.22 8.22
N ASN A 140 -13.02 -3.00 8.02
CA ASN A 140 -12.36 -3.75 9.09
C ASN A 140 -10.84 -3.89 8.90
N PHE A 141 -10.13 -4.08 10.02
CA PHE A 141 -8.67 -3.99 10.09
C PHE A 141 -7.91 -5.26 9.65
N SER A 142 -8.58 -6.28 9.10
CA SER A 142 -7.95 -7.56 8.71
C SER A 142 -8.22 -8.00 7.27
N THR A 143 -9.41 -7.76 6.71
CA THR A 143 -9.81 -8.24 5.37
C THR A 143 -8.94 -7.70 4.24
N GLY A 144 -8.56 -6.42 4.27
CA GLY A 144 -7.66 -5.84 3.27
C GLY A 144 -6.25 -6.44 3.24
N TYR A 145 -5.81 -7.12 4.32
CA TYR A 145 -4.60 -7.95 4.26
C TYR A 145 -4.87 -9.29 3.57
N ARG A 146 -5.99 -9.96 3.89
CA ARG A 146 -6.36 -11.26 3.31
C ARG A 146 -6.62 -11.19 1.80
N THR A 147 -7.19 -10.08 1.32
CA THR A 147 -7.42 -9.83 -0.12
C THR A 147 -6.21 -9.22 -0.84
N GLY A 148 -5.09 -9.01 -0.13
CA GLY A 148 -3.88 -8.36 -0.66
C GLY A 148 -4.04 -6.87 -1.01
N TYR A 149 -5.18 -6.25 -0.69
CA TYR A 149 -5.45 -4.83 -0.96
C TYR A 149 -4.37 -3.92 -0.34
N VAL A 150 -4.04 -4.14 0.93
CA VAL A 150 -3.01 -3.35 1.64
C VAL A 150 -1.68 -3.42 0.90
N GLN A 151 -1.28 -4.60 0.41
CA GLN A 151 -0.03 -4.76 -0.34
C GLN A 151 -0.08 -4.00 -1.68
N ARG A 152 -1.18 -4.12 -2.45
CA ARG A 152 -1.34 -3.39 -3.72
C ARG A 152 -1.22 -1.88 -3.55
N VAL A 153 -1.81 -1.29 -2.50
CA VAL A 153 -1.66 0.15 -2.23
C VAL A 153 -0.22 0.50 -1.87
N MET A 154 0.44 -0.30 -1.02
CA MET A 154 1.84 -0.06 -0.63
C MET A 154 2.79 -0.16 -1.83
N ASP A 155 2.61 -1.15 -2.72
CA ASP A 155 3.39 -1.32 -3.95
C ASP A 155 3.14 -0.15 -4.92
N ASN A 156 1.88 0.25 -5.08
CA ASN A 156 1.50 1.40 -5.90
C ASN A 156 2.07 2.72 -5.37
N ALA A 157 2.31 2.85 -4.06
CA ALA A 157 2.98 4.01 -3.46
C ALA A 157 4.51 3.92 -3.63
N ALA A 158 5.10 2.73 -3.43
CA ALA A 158 6.54 2.50 -3.58
C ALA A 158 7.00 2.79 -5.02
N GLY A 159 6.25 2.35 -6.03
CA GLY A 159 6.53 2.62 -7.45
C GLY A 159 6.35 4.08 -7.90
N GLN A 160 5.96 5.00 -7.01
CA GLN A 160 5.85 6.44 -7.28
C GLN A 160 6.96 7.27 -6.63
N LEU A 161 7.72 6.70 -5.70
CA LEU A 161 8.94 7.33 -5.20
C LEU A 161 9.98 7.32 -6.34
N PRO A 162 10.66 8.45 -6.63
CA PRO A 162 11.81 8.42 -7.50
C PRO A 162 12.81 7.39 -6.96
N LEU A 163 13.30 6.50 -7.82
CA LEU A 163 14.51 5.76 -7.50
C LEU A 163 15.57 6.80 -7.11
N PRO A 164 16.21 6.72 -5.92
CA PRO A 164 17.31 7.61 -5.63
C PRO A 164 18.33 7.46 -6.76
N PRO A 165 18.89 8.57 -7.30
CA PRO A 165 19.96 8.46 -8.27
C PRO A 165 21.04 7.58 -7.63
N GLY A 166 21.43 6.51 -8.33
CA GLY A 166 22.31 5.50 -7.77
C GLY A 166 23.64 6.12 -7.38
N VAL A 167 23.77 6.53 -6.11
CA VAL A 167 24.99 7.15 -5.60
C VAL A 167 26.05 6.06 -5.65
N PRO A 168 27.08 6.18 -6.49
CA PRO A 168 28.13 5.17 -6.54
C PRO A 168 28.75 5.07 -5.15
N ALA A 169 28.96 3.84 -4.66
CA ALA A 169 29.56 3.63 -3.36
C ALA A 169 30.92 4.36 -3.31
N ILE A 170 31.03 5.36 -2.44
CA ILE A 170 32.26 6.11 -2.25
C ILE A 170 33.22 5.19 -1.51
N ILE A 171 34.08 4.51 -2.27
CA ILE A 171 35.15 3.69 -1.70
C ILE A 171 36.17 4.66 -1.08
N PRO A 172 36.48 4.55 0.22
CA PRO A 172 37.49 5.41 0.85
C PRO A 172 38.86 5.13 0.22
N ILE A 173 39.62 6.20 -0.03
CA ILE A 173 41.01 6.08 -0.50
C ILE A 173 41.83 5.38 0.60
N PRO A 174 42.48 4.24 0.33
CA PRO A 174 43.29 3.57 1.33
C PRO A 174 44.52 4.43 1.67
N VAL A 175 44.74 4.68 2.97
CA VAL A 175 45.96 5.32 3.45
C VAL A 175 47.12 4.34 3.30
N VAL A 176 48.11 4.68 2.49
CA VAL A 176 49.34 3.90 2.34
C VAL A 176 50.36 4.42 3.35
N PRO A 177 50.87 3.59 4.29
CA PRO A 177 51.96 4.00 5.18
C PRO A 177 53.22 4.33 4.40
N VAL A 178 53.93 5.40 4.80
CA VAL A 178 55.09 5.94 4.07
C VAL A 178 56.29 4.99 4.10
N ASP A 179 56.38 4.13 5.12
CA ASP A 179 57.53 3.25 5.37
C ASP A 179 57.39 1.86 4.72
N SER A 180 57.20 1.83 3.40
CA SER A 180 57.41 0.60 2.61
C SER A 180 58.88 0.42 2.25
N ALA A 181 59.70 0.12 3.26
CA ALA A 181 61.08 -0.32 3.05
C ALA A 181 61.08 -1.67 2.32
N THR A 182 61.88 -1.78 1.25
CA THR A 182 61.98 -2.96 0.39
C THR A 182 62.36 -4.24 1.16
N PRO A 183 61.67 -5.37 0.96
CA PRO A 183 62.04 -6.62 1.60
C PRO A 183 63.32 -7.20 0.97
N VAL A 184 64.43 -7.16 1.73
CA VAL A 184 65.66 -7.86 1.39
C VAL A 184 65.52 -9.35 1.73
N ARG A 185 65.53 -10.22 0.71
CA ARG A 185 65.77 -11.68 0.83
C ARG A 185 67.24 -11.92 1.20
N PRO A 186 67.64 -12.95 1.99
CA PRO A 186 67.47 -14.39 1.64
C PRO A 186 67.36 -15.30 2.91
N PRO A 187 67.63 -16.64 2.89
CA PRO A 187 67.63 -17.66 1.84
C PRO A 187 66.63 -18.83 2.10
N LEU A 188 66.62 -19.86 1.24
CA LEU A 188 65.81 -21.08 1.39
C LEU A 188 66.58 -22.23 2.09
N SER A 189 65.85 -23.11 2.80
CA SER A 189 65.85 -24.61 2.72
C SER A 189 65.34 -25.26 4.04
N PRO A 190 65.02 -26.57 4.11
CA PRO A 190 63.99 -27.26 3.32
C PRO A 190 62.99 -28.09 4.18
N ALA A 191 61.89 -28.48 3.53
CA ALA A 191 60.77 -29.35 3.93
C ALA A 191 60.81 -30.25 5.19
N VAL A 192 59.67 -30.25 5.92
CA VAL A 192 59.13 -31.43 6.63
C VAL A 192 57.64 -31.61 6.28
N ILE A 193 57.18 -32.85 6.23
CA ILE A 193 55.91 -33.35 5.66
C ILE A 193 54.99 -33.89 6.79
N ARG A 194 53.65 -33.95 6.54
CA ARG A 194 52.51 -34.51 7.36
C ARG A 194 51.79 -33.49 8.29
N GLN A 195 50.50 -33.61 8.61
CA GLN A 195 49.44 -34.55 8.15
C GLN A 195 48.02 -33.94 8.28
N LEU A 196 47.18 -34.25 7.29
CA LEU A 196 45.74 -34.60 7.35
C LEU A 196 44.98 -34.55 8.70
N SER A 197 43.82 -33.88 8.71
CA SER A 197 42.45 -34.39 9.05
C SER A 197 41.42 -33.29 8.71
N ARG A 198 40.27 -33.49 8.03
CA ARG A 198 39.08 -34.32 8.36
C ARG A 198 38.46 -33.88 9.71
N GLN A 199 37.18 -33.52 9.84
CA GLN A 199 35.92 -34.04 9.24
C GLN A 199 34.83 -32.93 9.19
N ASP A 200 33.85 -32.95 8.26
CA ASP A 200 32.44 -33.43 8.41
C ASP A 200 31.68 -32.89 9.65
N ARG A 201 30.37 -32.57 9.66
CA ARG A 201 29.25 -32.65 8.68
C ARG A 201 28.00 -31.92 9.22
N ASN A 202 27.06 -31.57 8.33
CA ASN A 202 25.57 -31.58 8.43
C ASN A 202 24.84 -31.01 9.69
N GLY A 203 23.62 -30.47 9.63
CA GLY A 203 22.66 -30.29 8.52
C GLY A 203 21.22 -30.14 9.06
N GLU A 204 20.27 -29.77 8.18
CA GLU A 204 18.81 -30.04 8.25
C GLU A 204 17.97 -29.44 9.42
N THR A 205 17.14 -28.41 9.23
CA THR A 205 15.77 -28.32 8.62
C THR A 205 14.59 -28.86 9.46
N ALA A 206 13.58 -28.00 9.70
CA ALA A 206 12.14 -28.31 9.86
C ALA A 206 11.35 -26.98 10.06
N THR A 207 10.65 -26.43 9.07
CA THR A 207 9.23 -26.62 8.69
C THR A 207 8.16 -26.10 9.68
N SER A 208 7.32 -25.19 9.18
CA SER A 208 6.13 -24.60 9.81
C SER A 208 4.95 -25.57 9.98
N PRO A 209 3.89 -25.15 10.70
CA PRO A 209 2.53 -25.61 10.41
C PRO A 209 1.49 -24.50 10.19
N VAL A 210 0.34 -24.92 9.67
CA VAL A 210 -0.79 -24.16 9.11
C VAL A 210 -2.06 -24.96 9.50
N LYS A 211 -3.22 -24.39 9.87
CA LYS A 211 -4.00 -23.29 9.28
C LYS A 211 -4.98 -22.70 10.32
N ASP A 212 -5.49 -21.48 10.12
CA ASP A 212 -6.95 -21.29 10.27
C ASP A 212 -7.53 -20.16 9.37
N GLN A 213 -8.69 -20.41 8.77
CA GLN A 213 -9.44 -19.47 7.92
C GLN A 213 -10.82 -19.22 8.53
N ARG A 214 -10.94 -18.18 9.37
CA ARG A 214 -12.22 -17.71 9.89
C ARG A 214 -12.93 -16.80 8.87
N ARG A 215 -14.21 -17.12 8.59
CA ARG A 215 -15.11 -16.44 7.63
C ARG A 215 -15.04 -14.91 7.70
N GLU A 216 -15.16 -14.27 6.54
CA GLU A 216 -15.17 -12.81 6.39
C GLU A 216 -16.59 -12.23 6.45
N PRO A 217 -16.77 -11.02 7.01
CA PRO A 217 -17.97 -10.22 6.80
C PRO A 217 -17.95 -9.58 5.39
N ASP A 218 -19.13 -9.30 4.84
CA ASP A 218 -19.32 -8.72 3.51
C ASP A 218 -18.46 -7.45 3.31
N GLY A 219 -17.46 -7.54 2.44
CA GLY A 219 -16.53 -6.44 2.19
C GLY A 219 -17.06 -5.45 1.16
N SER A 220 -16.99 -4.14 1.47
CA SER A 220 -17.33 -3.05 0.53
C SER A 220 -16.40 -2.93 -0.69
N ALA A 221 -15.29 -3.68 -0.73
CA ALA A 221 -14.28 -3.57 -1.78
C ALA A 221 -14.64 -4.36 -3.04
N VAL A 222 -15.10 -3.64 -4.06
CA VAL A 222 -14.90 -4.06 -5.45
C VAL A 222 -13.56 -3.50 -5.90
N VAL A 223 -12.50 -4.31 -5.82
CA VAL A 223 -11.16 -3.89 -6.27
C VAL A 223 -11.02 -4.14 -7.77
N PHE A 224 -10.52 -3.14 -8.49
CA PHE A 224 -10.23 -3.19 -9.92
C PHE A 224 -8.78 -3.64 -10.21
#